data_AF-A0A257ZCR8-F1
#
_entry.id   AF-A0A257ZCR8-F1
#
_cell.length_a   1.000
_cell.length_b   1.000
_cell.length_c   1.000
_cell.angle_alpha   90.00
_cell.angle_beta   90.00
_cell.angle_gamma   90.00
#
_symmetry.space_group_name_H-M   'P 1'
#
loop_
_entity.id
_entity.type
_entity.pdbx_description
1 polymer ?
#
loop_
_entity_poly.entity_id
_entity_poly.type
_entity_poly.pdbx_seq_one_letter_code
_entity_poly.pdbx_strand_id
1 'polypeptide(L)'
;QVLLRYFGETSAPCGNCDLCDRPAQLFDATEAVRKALSAILRTGEWFGAGHLIDILTGNPTPKVRERGHDQLPTFAVGRDLSKPAWGAVFRQMMGQDLVRPDPERHGALRMTEAARPILRGEAQVTLRRDTVSSAAEPTGVRTQVTDEDAGLLSHLKARRRALAEAQNVPAYVVFPDRTLIEMAERKPQTLDAMAGITGIGAKKLESYGAAFLEVIAGASETLHPARMRLVGKPEGAVFDRLAEVQLALSRGEDGTGKYLSCSHSTLRQIAERRPSTLAELQAIQGMGEMKIDRFGAAFLAVLQGD
;
A
#
# COMPACT_ATOMS: atom_id res chain seq x y z
N GLN A 1 28.66 15.02 -8.53
CA GLN A 1 29.76 14.13 -8.09
C GLN A 1 29.45 12.65 -8.31
N VAL A 2 28.51 12.03 -7.59
CA VAL A 2 28.20 10.59 -7.76
C VAL A 2 27.69 10.29 -9.18
N LEU A 3 26.74 11.09 -9.69
CA LEU A 3 26.24 10.97 -11.06
C LEU A 3 27.35 11.15 -12.11
N LEU A 4 28.16 12.20 -11.98
CA LEU A 4 29.29 12.45 -12.90
C LEU A 4 30.30 11.30 -12.90
N ARG A 5 30.61 10.75 -11.72
CA ARG A 5 31.51 9.59 -11.59
C ARG A 5 30.98 8.34 -12.29
N TYR A 6 29.67 8.13 -12.28
CA TYR A 6 29.05 7.03 -13.03
C TYR A 6 29.33 7.14 -14.54
N PHE A 7 29.45 8.36 -15.06
CA PHE A 7 29.83 8.63 -16.45
C PHE A 7 31.35 8.81 -16.66
N GLY A 8 32.18 8.48 -15.66
CA GLY A 8 33.64 8.57 -15.76
C GLY A 8 34.20 9.98 -15.54
N GLU A 9 33.39 10.95 -15.15
CA GLU A 9 33.81 12.33 -14.92
C GLU A 9 34.16 12.59 -13.45
N THR A 10 35.22 13.37 -13.23
CA THR A 10 35.67 13.79 -11.88
C THR A 10 35.27 15.24 -11.65
N SER A 11 34.72 15.54 -10.47
CA SER A 11 34.24 16.89 -10.11
C SER A 11 34.47 17.15 -8.62
N ALA A 12 34.74 18.41 -8.29
CA ALA A 12 34.65 18.94 -6.92
C ALA A 12 33.20 18.88 -6.39
N PRO A 13 32.96 19.13 -5.09
CA PRO A 13 31.62 19.27 -4.55
C PRO A 13 30.78 20.31 -5.30
N CYS A 14 29.55 19.96 -5.67
CA CYS A 14 28.69 20.85 -6.44
C CYS A 14 28.16 22.04 -5.64
N GLY A 15 28.25 21.99 -4.30
CA GLY A 15 27.85 23.08 -3.40
C GLY A 15 26.35 23.36 -3.34
N ASN A 16 25.53 22.69 -4.16
CA ASN A 16 24.11 23.01 -4.33
C ASN A 16 23.20 21.77 -4.40
N CYS A 17 23.64 20.63 -3.86
CA CYS A 17 22.79 19.46 -3.67
C CYS A 17 22.52 19.21 -2.19
N ASP A 18 21.49 18.42 -1.91
CA ASP A 18 21.10 17.97 -0.57
C ASP A 18 22.25 17.35 0.23
N LEU A 19 23.12 16.55 -0.41
CA LEU A 19 24.31 15.97 0.25
C LEU A 19 25.41 17.00 0.57
N CYS A 20 25.48 18.12 -0.16
CA CYS A 20 26.41 19.22 0.14
C CYS A 20 25.85 20.11 1.26
N ASP A 21 24.53 20.34 1.25
CA ASP A 21 23.80 21.13 2.25
C ASP A 21 23.75 20.41 3.62
N ARG A 22 23.49 19.10 3.61
CA ARG A 22 23.39 18.26 4.81
C ARG A 22 24.32 17.06 4.72
N PRO A 23 25.62 17.24 5.02
CA PRO A 23 26.58 16.16 4.99
C PRO A 23 26.20 15.07 6.01
N ALA A 24 26.35 13.81 5.59
CA ALA A 24 25.98 12.67 6.41
C ALA A 24 26.86 12.60 7.67
N GLN A 25 26.21 12.54 8.83
CA GLN A 25 26.92 12.26 10.08
C GLN A 25 27.27 10.78 10.14
N LEU A 26 28.54 10.46 10.36
CA LEU A 26 29.01 9.08 10.47
C LEU A 26 29.19 8.69 11.94
N PHE A 27 29.12 7.39 12.22
CA PHE A 27 29.48 6.83 13.52
C PHE A 27 30.14 5.46 13.34
N ASP A 28 30.99 5.08 14.30
CA ASP A 28 31.52 3.73 14.39
C ASP A 28 30.38 2.76 14.74
N ALA A 29 30.08 1.87 13.80
CA ALA A 29 29.00 0.91 13.90
C ALA A 29 29.53 -0.53 14.00
N THR A 30 30.83 -0.70 14.26
CA THR A 30 31.51 -2.00 14.27
C THR A 30 30.80 -3.00 15.16
N GLU A 31 30.47 -2.62 16.39
CA GLU A 31 29.77 -3.52 17.32
C GLU A 31 28.35 -3.86 16.86
N ALA A 32 27.59 -2.90 16.33
CA ALA A 32 26.25 -3.16 15.80
C ALA A 32 26.28 -4.14 14.61
N VAL A 33 27.23 -3.94 13.69
CA VAL A 33 27.42 -4.83 12.53
C VAL A 33 27.88 -6.21 12.99
N ARG A 34 28.81 -6.32 13.95
CA ARG A 34 29.25 -7.62 14.49
C ARG A 34 28.10 -8.38 15.15
N LYS A 35 27.26 -7.71 15.95
CA LYS A 35 26.03 -8.31 16.51
C LYS A 35 25.13 -8.86 15.41
N ALA A 36 24.87 -8.08 14.35
CA ALA A 36 24.03 -8.49 13.23
C ALA A 36 24.62 -9.67 12.44
N LEU A 37 25.90 -9.63 12.08
CA LEU A 37 26.61 -10.71 11.40
C LEU A 37 26.60 -11.99 12.25
N SER A 38 26.78 -11.85 13.56
CA SER A 38 26.71 -12.98 14.48
C SER A 38 25.31 -13.62 14.53
N ALA A 39 24.25 -12.82 14.51
CA ALA A 39 22.88 -13.32 14.44
C ALA A 39 22.60 -14.03 13.10
N ILE A 40 23.09 -13.50 11.98
CA ILE A 40 23.00 -14.14 10.66
C ILE A 40 23.68 -15.51 10.69
N LEU A 41 24.92 -15.57 11.17
CA LEU A 41 25.70 -16.80 11.22
C LEU A 41 25.06 -17.86 12.14
N ARG A 42 24.63 -17.46 13.34
CA ARG A 42 24.03 -18.37 14.34
C ARG A 42 22.65 -18.90 13.95
N THR A 43 21.98 -18.24 13.02
CA THR A 43 20.71 -18.72 12.45
C THR A 43 20.91 -19.47 11.12
N GLY A 44 22.15 -19.80 10.78
CA GLY A 44 22.51 -20.58 9.59
C GLY A 44 22.31 -19.84 8.26
N GLU A 45 22.20 -18.51 8.30
CA GLU A 45 21.94 -17.67 7.12
C GLU A 45 20.64 -18.04 6.37
N TRP A 46 19.59 -18.38 7.13
CA TRP A 46 18.27 -18.77 6.60
C TRP A 46 17.15 -17.78 6.91
N PHE A 47 17.47 -16.61 7.47
CA PHE A 47 16.49 -15.65 7.94
C PHE A 47 16.75 -14.24 7.41
N GLY A 48 15.67 -13.53 7.08
CA GLY A 48 15.71 -12.14 6.67
C GLY A 48 15.80 -11.18 7.86
N ALA A 49 15.99 -9.88 7.56
CA ALA A 49 16.22 -8.83 8.55
C ALA A 49 15.16 -8.80 9.67
N GLY A 50 13.86 -8.96 9.37
CA GLY A 50 12.82 -8.88 10.40
C GLY A 50 13.00 -9.89 11.55
N HIS A 51 13.30 -11.15 11.22
CA HIS A 51 13.54 -12.19 12.20
C HIS A 51 14.84 -11.97 12.97
N LEU A 52 15.89 -11.52 12.29
CA LEU A 52 17.17 -11.19 12.91
C LEU A 52 17.05 -10.00 13.88
N ILE A 53 16.23 -9.01 13.54
CA ILE A 53 15.90 -7.87 14.41
C ILE A 53 15.17 -8.34 15.67
N ASP A 54 14.21 -9.27 15.53
CA ASP A 54 13.52 -9.84 16.69
C ASP A 54 14.50 -10.58 17.63
N ILE A 55 15.46 -11.33 17.09
CA ILE A 55 16.53 -11.95 17.90
C ILE A 55 17.37 -10.88 18.61
N LEU A 56 17.92 -9.91 17.87
CA LEU A 56 18.81 -8.88 18.40
C LEU A 56 18.13 -8.03 19.48
N THR A 57 16.85 -7.69 19.29
CA THR A 57 16.06 -6.91 20.26
C THR A 57 15.47 -7.76 21.38
N GLY A 58 15.55 -9.08 21.28
CA GLY A 58 15.05 -10.00 22.31
C GLY A 58 13.53 -10.15 22.31
N ASN A 59 12.89 -10.06 21.14
CA ASN A 59 11.46 -10.25 20.98
C ASN A 59 11.13 -11.73 20.70
N PRO A 60 10.50 -12.45 21.65
CA PRO A 60 10.29 -13.89 21.55
C PRO A 60 9.00 -14.21 20.77
N THR A 61 8.97 -13.87 19.48
CA THR A 61 7.84 -14.20 18.59
C THR A 61 7.64 -15.72 18.50
N PRO A 62 6.45 -16.21 18.10
CA PRO A 62 6.21 -17.65 17.96
C PRO A 62 7.28 -18.35 17.11
N LYS A 63 7.67 -17.76 15.98
CA LYS A 63 8.72 -18.26 15.08
C LYS A 63 10.12 -18.27 15.70
N VAL A 64 10.44 -17.30 16.57
CA VAL A 64 11.71 -17.27 17.30
C VAL A 64 11.78 -18.44 18.29
N ARG A 65 10.71 -18.66 19.05
CA ARG A 65 10.62 -19.77 20.03
C ARG A 65 10.61 -21.14 19.36
N GLU A 66 9.81 -21.30 18.31
CA GLU A 66 9.70 -22.55 17.54
C GLU A 66 11.07 -23.00 17.00
N ARG A 67 11.91 -22.04 16.60
CA ARG A 67 13.26 -22.30 16.08
C ARG A 67 14.34 -22.36 17.18
N GLY A 68 13.97 -22.21 18.46
CA GLY A 68 14.91 -22.18 19.58
C GLY A 68 15.88 -20.99 19.55
N HIS A 69 15.55 -19.93 18.81
CA HIS A 69 16.43 -18.78 18.63
C HIS A 69 16.44 -17.82 19.81
N ASP A 70 15.48 -17.96 20.73
CA ASP A 70 15.46 -17.31 22.04
C ASP A 70 16.56 -17.82 22.99
N GLN A 71 17.14 -18.99 22.70
CA GLN A 71 18.24 -19.57 23.48
C GLN A 71 19.63 -19.23 22.93
N LEU A 72 19.70 -18.54 21.78
CA LEU A 72 20.98 -18.17 21.19
C LEU A 72 21.70 -17.11 22.04
N PRO A 73 23.04 -17.13 22.15
CA PRO A 73 23.80 -16.07 22.82
C PRO A 73 23.61 -14.67 22.21
N THR A 74 23.11 -14.59 20.98
CA THR A 74 22.76 -13.35 20.28
C THR A 74 21.37 -12.83 20.59
N PHE A 75 20.56 -13.59 21.34
CA PHE A 75 19.25 -13.11 21.73
C PHE A 75 19.40 -11.92 22.68
N ALA A 76 18.68 -10.83 22.41
CA ALA A 76 18.67 -9.60 23.19
C ALA A 76 19.99 -8.82 23.32
N VAL A 77 21.06 -9.16 22.59
CA VAL A 77 22.35 -8.45 22.66
C VAL A 77 22.35 -7.05 22.02
N GLY A 78 21.29 -6.75 21.26
CA GLY A 78 21.11 -5.53 20.48
C GLY A 78 20.08 -4.57 21.06
N ARG A 79 19.75 -4.66 22.36
CA ARG A 79 18.73 -3.78 23.01
C ARG A 79 19.12 -2.31 23.05
N ASP A 80 20.37 -1.98 22.76
CA ASP A 80 20.89 -0.63 22.61
C ASP A 80 20.33 0.11 21.39
N LEU A 81 19.75 -0.59 20.42
CA LEU A 81 19.11 0.01 19.24
C LEU A 81 17.64 -0.41 19.13
N SER A 82 16.80 0.53 18.71
CA SER A 82 15.39 0.27 18.43
C SER A 82 15.23 -0.62 17.18
N LYS A 83 14.07 -1.27 17.01
CA LYS A 83 13.80 -2.09 15.81
C LYS A 83 13.97 -1.32 14.49
N PRO A 84 13.46 -0.07 14.35
CA PRO A 84 13.69 0.69 13.12
C PRO A 84 15.17 1.06 12.92
N ALA A 85 15.88 1.38 14.00
CA ALA A 85 17.33 1.65 13.96
C ALA A 85 18.10 0.42 13.46
N TRP A 86 17.78 -0.78 13.95
CA TRP A 86 18.31 -2.02 13.39
C TRP A 86 17.94 -2.22 11.92
N GLY A 87 16.72 -1.88 11.53
CA GLY A 87 16.32 -1.88 10.11
C GLY A 87 17.19 -0.98 9.25
N ALA A 88 17.57 0.20 9.75
CA ALA A 88 18.52 1.09 9.08
C ALA A 88 19.94 0.48 9.01
N VAL A 89 20.41 -0.14 10.08
CA VAL A 89 21.69 -0.87 10.10
C VAL A 89 21.73 -1.95 9.02
N PHE A 90 20.74 -2.85 8.96
CA PHE A 90 20.68 -3.90 7.93
C PHE A 90 20.63 -3.35 6.50
N ARG A 91 19.89 -2.26 6.27
CA ARG A 91 19.88 -1.58 4.94
C ARG A 91 21.25 -1.05 4.55
N GLN A 92 21.96 -0.43 5.49
CA GLN A 92 23.30 0.07 5.21
C GLN A 92 24.33 -1.06 5.04
N MET A 93 24.20 -2.16 5.79
CA MET A 93 25.03 -3.35 5.59
C MET A 93 24.86 -3.94 4.18
N MET A 94 23.63 -3.97 3.65
CA MET A 94 23.40 -4.34 2.25
C MET A 94 24.02 -3.34 1.27
N GLY A 95 23.87 -2.05 1.54
CA GLY A 95 24.45 -0.98 0.70
C GLY A 95 25.99 -0.98 0.66
N GLN A 96 26.65 -1.46 1.71
CA GLN A 96 28.10 -1.65 1.79
C GLN A 96 28.55 -3.06 1.38
N ASP A 97 27.64 -3.86 0.82
CA ASP A 97 27.93 -5.21 0.37
C ASP A 97 28.44 -6.17 1.46
N LEU A 98 28.07 -5.94 2.72
CA LEU A 98 28.44 -6.82 3.84
C LEU A 98 27.51 -8.04 3.92
N VAL A 99 26.26 -7.87 3.50
CA VAL A 99 25.25 -8.93 3.45
C VAL A 99 24.42 -8.82 2.18
N ARG A 100 23.97 -9.95 1.64
CA ARG A 100 23.10 -10.01 0.46
C ARG A 100 21.92 -10.95 0.71
N PRO A 101 20.73 -10.67 0.14
CA PRO A 101 19.65 -11.64 0.11
C PRO A 101 20.00 -12.81 -0.81
N ASP A 102 19.69 -14.03 -0.38
CA ASP A 102 19.84 -15.25 -1.17
C ASP A 102 18.47 -15.69 -1.73
N PRO A 103 18.27 -15.65 -3.07
CA PRO A 103 17.03 -16.06 -3.72
C PRO A 103 16.64 -17.51 -3.45
N GLU A 104 17.62 -18.41 -3.32
CA GLU A 104 17.39 -19.84 -3.06
C GLU A 104 16.91 -20.10 -1.63
N ARG A 105 17.13 -19.12 -0.74
CA ARG A 105 16.74 -19.16 0.67
C ARG A 105 15.62 -18.18 0.99
N HIS A 106 14.75 -17.92 0.02
CA HIS A 106 13.60 -17.02 0.17
C HIS A 106 13.99 -15.61 0.65
N GLY A 107 15.14 -15.10 0.21
CA GLY A 107 15.64 -13.77 0.58
C GLY A 107 16.30 -13.70 1.97
N ALA A 108 16.73 -14.83 2.52
CA ALA A 108 17.56 -14.86 3.73
C ALA A 108 18.84 -14.04 3.53
N LEU A 109 19.28 -13.34 4.58
CA LEU A 109 20.53 -12.58 4.51
C LEU A 109 21.73 -13.50 4.71
N ARG A 110 22.66 -13.46 3.76
CA ARG A 110 23.95 -14.15 3.81
C ARG A 110 25.08 -13.15 3.89
N MET A 111 26.13 -13.50 4.62
CA MET A 111 27.33 -12.67 4.70
C MET A 111 28.14 -12.79 3.41
N THR A 112 28.75 -11.69 2.99
CA THR A 112 29.74 -11.69 1.91
C THR A 112 31.15 -11.85 2.46
N GLU A 113 32.15 -12.00 1.59
CA GLU A 113 33.56 -12.01 2.00
C GLU A 113 33.98 -10.71 2.71
N ALA A 114 33.40 -9.56 2.32
CA ALA A 114 33.71 -8.25 2.89
C ALA A 114 33.34 -8.13 4.38
N ALA A 115 32.38 -8.93 4.85
CA ALA A 115 31.94 -8.91 6.25
C ALA A 115 32.84 -9.72 7.19
N ARG A 116 33.65 -10.64 6.68
CA ARG A 116 34.43 -11.58 7.51
C ARG A 116 35.48 -10.88 8.40
N PRO A 117 36.28 -9.91 7.90
CA PRO A 117 37.24 -9.19 8.74
C PRO A 117 36.56 -8.41 9.87
N ILE A 118 35.39 -7.82 9.61
CA ILE A 118 34.62 -7.09 10.62
C ILE A 118 34.13 -8.05 11.71
N LEU A 119 33.58 -9.21 11.33
CA LEU A 119 33.11 -10.21 12.28
C LEU A 119 34.25 -10.71 13.19
N ARG A 120 35.46 -10.91 12.63
CA ARG A 120 36.67 -11.31 13.38
C ARG A 120 37.27 -10.19 14.23
N GLY A 121 36.83 -8.95 14.07
CA GLY A 121 37.40 -7.79 14.75
C GLY A 121 38.70 -7.28 14.13
N GLU A 122 38.97 -7.66 12.88
CA GLU A 122 40.15 -7.26 12.09
C GLU A 122 39.92 -5.95 11.33
N ALA A 123 38.66 -5.53 11.15
CA ALA A 123 38.28 -4.31 10.46
C ALA A 123 37.13 -3.58 11.18
N GLN A 124 37.11 -2.26 11.01
CA GLN A 124 36.04 -1.39 11.50
C GLN A 124 35.07 -1.03 10.38
N VAL A 125 33.86 -0.63 10.76
CA VAL A 125 32.84 -0.16 9.82
C VAL A 125 32.12 1.06 10.36
N THR A 126 32.02 2.09 9.52
CA THR A 126 31.26 3.30 9.80
C THR A 126 29.93 3.29 9.08
N LEU A 127 28.87 3.67 9.77
CA LEU A 127 27.53 3.85 9.20
C LEU A 127 27.05 5.29 9.36
N ARG A 128 26.03 5.66 8.58
CA ARG A 128 25.33 6.94 8.64
C ARG A 128 24.43 7.01 9.87
N ARG A 129 24.76 7.89 10.82
CA ARG A 129 24.06 8.14 12.09
C ARG A 129 22.68 8.75 11.86
N ASP A 130 22.56 9.67 10.91
CA ASP A 130 21.31 10.35 10.56
C ASP A 130 20.21 9.35 10.19
N THR A 131 20.54 8.30 9.43
CA THR A 131 19.56 7.27 9.06
C THR A 131 19.17 6.31 10.19
N VAL A 132 20.02 6.18 11.22
CA VAL A 132 19.78 5.32 12.40
C VAL A 132 19.01 6.09 13.47
N SER A 133 19.37 7.36 13.69
CA SER A 133 18.69 8.27 14.64
C SER A 133 17.31 8.68 14.16
N SER A 134 17.13 9.03 12.88
CA SER A 134 15.80 9.35 12.31
C SER A 134 14.86 8.16 12.31
N ALA A 135 15.39 6.94 12.37
CA ALA A 135 14.60 5.72 12.54
C ALA A 135 14.27 5.45 14.01
N ALA A 136 15.15 5.85 14.93
CA ALA A 136 14.98 5.65 16.37
C ALA A 136 14.00 6.65 17.02
N GLU A 137 13.91 7.86 16.47
CA GLU A 137 12.77 8.70 16.79
C GLU A 137 11.51 7.94 16.34
N PRO A 138 10.51 7.73 17.22
CA PRO A 138 9.19 7.47 16.69
C PRO A 138 8.99 8.61 15.70
N THR A 139 8.56 8.30 14.48
CA THR A 139 7.92 9.31 13.68
C THR A 139 6.65 9.68 14.43
N GLY A 140 6.78 10.49 15.48
CA GLY A 140 5.96 11.64 15.70
C GLY A 140 6.14 12.50 14.48
N VAL A 141 5.58 12.03 13.37
CA VAL A 141 5.08 12.93 12.36
C VAL A 141 4.14 13.78 13.18
N ARG A 142 4.57 15.00 13.49
CA ARG A 142 3.68 16.09 13.84
C ARG A 142 2.81 16.32 12.62
N THR A 143 1.85 15.43 12.42
CA THR A 143 0.65 15.70 11.67
C THR A 143 -0.43 15.53 12.70
N GLN A 144 -1.18 16.58 12.93
CA GLN A 144 -2.38 16.55 13.75
C GLN A 144 -3.31 15.50 13.15
N VAL A 145 -3.24 14.29 13.68
CA VAL A 145 -4.16 13.19 13.41
C VAL A 145 -4.90 13.03 14.72
N THR A 146 -6.20 13.26 14.69
CA THR A 146 -7.03 13.22 15.91
C THR A 146 -7.02 11.79 16.49
N ASP A 147 -7.28 11.61 17.80
CA ASP A 147 -7.27 10.27 18.43
C ASP A 147 -8.22 9.26 17.73
N GLU A 148 -9.30 9.74 17.10
CA GLU A 148 -10.20 8.94 16.26
C GLU A 148 -9.52 8.42 14.98
N ASP A 149 -8.69 9.25 14.34
CA ASP A 149 -7.99 8.90 13.09
C ASP A 149 -6.85 7.91 13.34
N ALA A 150 -6.25 7.93 14.54
CA ALA A 150 -5.25 6.94 14.96
C ALA A 150 -5.86 5.54 15.12
N GLY A 151 -7.10 5.47 15.65
CA GLY A 151 -7.86 4.22 15.74
C GLY A 151 -8.19 3.64 14.37
N LEU A 152 -8.71 4.47 13.46
CA LEU A 152 -9.02 4.06 12.09
C LEU A 152 -7.76 3.58 11.34
N LEU A 153 -6.64 4.29 11.44
CA LEU A 153 -5.39 3.88 10.81
C LEU A 153 -4.89 2.51 11.31
N SER A 154 -5.09 2.21 12.60
CA SER A 154 -4.77 0.90 13.17
C SER A 154 -5.61 -0.21 12.53
N HIS A 155 -6.91 0.02 12.38
CA HIS A 155 -7.83 -0.93 11.74
C HIS A 155 -7.51 -1.15 10.25
N LEU A 156 -7.18 -0.08 9.52
CA LEU A 156 -6.74 -0.16 8.12
C LEU A 156 -5.43 -0.96 7.98
N LYS A 157 -4.47 -0.77 8.90
CA LYS A 157 -3.23 -1.56 8.93
C LYS A 157 -3.49 -3.03 9.22
N ALA A 158 -4.42 -3.34 10.14
CA ALA A 158 -4.82 -4.71 10.43
C ALA A 158 -5.48 -5.38 9.21
N ARG A 159 -6.39 -4.67 8.53
CA ARG A 159 -7.05 -5.17 7.31
C ARG A 159 -6.06 -5.46 6.19
N ARG A 160 -5.10 -4.55 5.99
CA ARG A 160 -4.02 -4.75 5.02
C ARG A 160 -3.20 -6.00 5.31
N ARG A 161 -2.85 -6.22 6.59
CA ARG A 161 -2.07 -7.39 7.01
C ARG A 161 -2.82 -8.68 6.69
N ALA A 162 -4.09 -8.76 7.07
CA ALA A 162 -4.92 -9.94 6.81
C ALA A 162 -5.03 -10.28 5.32
N LEU A 163 -5.22 -9.27 4.45
CA LEU A 163 -5.29 -9.47 3.00
C LEU A 163 -3.94 -9.89 2.39
N ALA A 164 -2.85 -9.33 2.89
CA ALA A 164 -1.49 -9.66 2.45
C ALA A 164 -1.12 -11.10 2.83
N GLU A 165 -1.46 -11.52 4.05
CA GLU A 165 -1.28 -12.89 4.53
C GLU A 165 -2.10 -13.89 3.71
N ALA A 166 -3.38 -13.59 3.45
CA ALA A 166 -4.25 -14.45 2.64
C ALA A 166 -3.75 -14.64 1.20
N GLN A 167 -3.07 -13.64 0.64
CA GLN A 167 -2.51 -13.68 -0.72
C GLN A 167 -1.03 -14.10 -0.75
N ASN A 168 -0.42 -14.37 0.40
CA ASN A 168 1.00 -14.67 0.56
C ASN A 168 1.92 -13.64 -0.11
N VAL A 169 1.59 -12.35 0.02
CA VAL A 169 2.37 -11.22 -0.52
C VAL A 169 2.76 -10.24 0.59
N PRO A 170 3.82 -9.44 0.42
CA PRO A 170 4.15 -8.38 1.38
C PRO A 170 3.04 -7.32 1.50
N ALA A 171 2.79 -6.82 2.72
CA ALA A 171 1.69 -5.88 2.99
C ALA A 171 1.71 -4.60 2.14
N TYR A 172 2.90 -4.08 1.81
CA TYR A 172 3.04 -2.88 0.97
C TYR A 172 2.52 -3.08 -0.47
N VAL A 173 2.41 -4.34 -0.95
CA VAL A 173 1.85 -4.67 -2.27
C VAL A 173 0.37 -4.35 -2.34
N VAL A 174 -0.38 -4.62 -1.26
CA VAL A 174 -1.80 -4.26 -1.13
C VAL A 174 -1.93 -2.75 -1.18
N PHE A 175 -1.40 -2.04 -0.17
CA PHE A 175 -1.28 -0.57 -0.17
C PHE A 175 -0.02 -0.12 0.59
N PRO A 176 0.71 0.91 0.12
CA PRO A 176 1.77 1.53 0.90
C PRO A 176 1.20 2.30 2.10
N ASP A 177 2.01 2.55 3.13
CA ASP A 177 1.57 3.25 4.36
C ASP A 177 0.96 4.62 4.07
N ARG A 178 1.53 5.38 3.13
CA ARG A 178 1.02 6.69 2.72
C ARG A 178 -0.45 6.64 2.27
N THR A 179 -0.84 5.59 1.53
CA THR A 179 -2.21 5.42 1.05
C THR A 179 -3.18 5.12 2.21
N LEU A 180 -2.76 4.35 3.23
CA LEU A 180 -3.59 4.10 4.41
C LEU A 180 -3.76 5.34 5.29
N ILE A 181 -2.72 6.16 5.40
CA ILE A 181 -2.77 7.44 6.11
C ILE A 181 -3.76 8.37 5.41
N GLU A 182 -3.67 8.49 4.09
CA GLU A 182 -4.60 9.32 3.31
C GLU A 182 -6.05 8.81 3.38
N MET A 183 -6.27 7.48 3.44
CA MET A 183 -7.61 6.92 3.71
C MET A 183 -8.14 7.29 5.09
N ALA A 184 -7.28 7.25 6.12
CA ALA A 184 -7.68 7.60 7.49
C ALA A 184 -8.02 9.09 7.62
N GLU A 185 -7.28 9.95 6.92
CA GLU A 185 -7.50 11.40 6.89
C GLU A 185 -8.76 11.77 6.09
N ARG A 186 -8.92 11.22 4.88
CA ARG A 186 -10.04 11.58 3.99
C ARG A 186 -11.33 10.82 4.25
N LYS A 187 -11.27 9.70 4.98
CA LYS A 187 -12.41 8.83 5.34
C LYS A 187 -13.39 8.61 4.18
N PRO A 188 -12.92 8.11 3.02
CA PRO A 188 -13.79 7.92 1.86
C PRO A 188 -14.93 6.97 2.20
N GLN A 189 -16.17 7.40 1.93
CA GLN A 189 -17.39 6.63 2.20
C GLN A 189 -17.88 5.87 0.96
N THR A 190 -17.28 6.10 -0.21
CA THR A 190 -17.68 5.51 -1.48
C THR A 190 -16.47 5.05 -2.28
N LEU A 191 -16.66 4.11 -3.22
CA LEU A 191 -15.57 3.67 -4.11
C LEU A 191 -15.05 4.83 -4.98
N ASP A 192 -15.92 5.78 -5.38
CA ASP A 192 -15.50 6.98 -6.12
C ASP A 192 -14.60 7.89 -5.30
N ALA A 193 -14.95 8.14 -4.04
CA ALA A 193 -14.10 8.90 -3.13
C ALA A 193 -12.76 8.18 -2.89
N MET A 194 -12.79 6.85 -2.81
CA MET A 194 -11.60 6.02 -2.62
C MET A 194 -10.69 6.02 -3.85
N ALA A 195 -11.23 6.10 -5.08
CA ALA A 195 -10.42 6.24 -6.29
C ALA A 195 -9.63 7.56 -6.35
N GLY A 196 -10.08 8.59 -5.62
CA GLY A 196 -9.37 9.86 -5.49
C GLY A 196 -8.16 9.83 -4.54
N ILE A 197 -7.89 8.70 -3.89
CA ILE A 197 -6.75 8.52 -2.96
C ILE A 197 -5.48 8.15 -3.74
N THR A 198 -4.36 8.78 -3.38
CA THR A 198 -3.08 8.57 -4.06
C THR A 198 -2.60 7.12 -3.92
N GLY A 199 -2.30 6.48 -5.05
CA GLY A 199 -1.78 5.11 -5.09
C GLY A 199 -2.85 4.01 -5.21
N ILE A 200 -4.13 4.38 -5.39
CA ILE A 200 -5.22 3.45 -5.67
C ILE A 200 -5.57 3.48 -7.16
N GLY A 201 -5.09 2.48 -7.90
CA GLY A 201 -5.49 2.25 -9.29
C GLY A 201 -6.70 1.32 -9.43
N ALA A 202 -7.31 1.25 -10.61
CA ALA A 202 -8.51 0.46 -10.89
C ALA A 202 -8.42 -1.01 -10.40
N LYS A 203 -7.28 -1.68 -10.64
CA LYS A 203 -7.07 -3.07 -10.20
C LYS A 203 -7.05 -3.23 -8.68
N LYS A 204 -6.46 -2.27 -7.96
CA LYS A 204 -6.43 -2.28 -6.49
C LYS A 204 -7.78 -1.95 -5.89
N LEU A 205 -8.50 -1.03 -6.53
CA LEU A 205 -9.86 -0.67 -6.13
C LEU A 205 -10.83 -1.84 -6.31
N GLU A 206 -10.71 -2.58 -7.42
CA GLU A 206 -11.46 -3.81 -7.65
C GLU A 206 -11.09 -4.91 -6.64
N SER A 207 -9.80 -5.10 -6.38
CA SER A 207 -9.34 -6.20 -5.52
C SER A 207 -9.56 -5.93 -4.02
N TYR A 208 -9.52 -4.67 -3.59
CA TYR A 208 -9.43 -4.30 -2.17
C TYR A 208 -10.42 -3.21 -1.74
N GLY A 209 -11.08 -2.51 -2.66
CA GLY A 209 -11.89 -1.32 -2.35
C GLY A 209 -12.99 -1.57 -1.32
N ALA A 210 -13.83 -2.58 -1.57
CA ALA A 210 -14.92 -2.95 -0.67
C ALA A 210 -14.42 -3.34 0.73
N ALA A 211 -13.33 -4.10 0.79
CA ALA A 211 -12.76 -4.60 2.04
C ALA A 211 -12.18 -3.51 2.94
N PHE A 212 -11.75 -2.38 2.38
CA PHE A 212 -11.25 -1.22 3.13
C PHE A 212 -12.36 -0.20 3.40
N LEU A 213 -13.33 -0.02 2.50
CA LEU A 213 -14.54 0.76 2.78
C LEU A 213 -15.34 0.19 3.94
N GLU A 214 -15.44 -1.14 4.04
CA GLU A 214 -16.06 -1.82 5.20
C GLU A 214 -15.43 -1.38 6.53
N VAL A 215 -14.11 -1.19 6.56
CA VAL A 215 -13.37 -0.73 7.75
C VAL A 215 -13.61 0.75 8.05
N ILE A 216 -13.87 1.55 7.02
CA ILE A 216 -14.04 3.02 7.14
C ILE A 216 -15.50 3.39 7.44
N ALA A 217 -16.47 2.70 6.82
CA ALA A 217 -17.89 3.03 6.83
C ALA A 217 -18.75 2.03 7.63
N GLY A 218 -18.19 0.90 8.09
CA GLY A 218 -18.89 -0.07 8.93
C GLY A 218 -19.81 -1.05 8.20
N ALA A 219 -20.09 -0.85 6.91
CA ALA A 219 -20.67 -1.82 5.99
C ALA A 219 -20.47 -1.33 4.54
N SER A 220 -20.09 -2.22 3.61
CA SER A 220 -19.98 -1.88 2.18
C SER A 220 -21.07 -2.61 1.39
N GLU A 221 -21.85 -1.88 0.60
CA GLU A 221 -22.60 -2.47 -0.51
C GLU A 221 -21.60 -2.99 -1.55
N THR A 222 -21.79 -4.23 -1.99
CA THR A 222 -21.02 -4.82 -3.10
C THR A 222 -21.48 -4.22 -4.43
N LEU A 223 -20.69 -3.29 -4.97
CA LEU A 223 -21.00 -2.65 -6.25
C LEU A 223 -20.85 -3.63 -7.43
N HIS A 224 -21.82 -3.61 -8.35
CA HIS A 224 -21.83 -4.50 -9.53
C HIS A 224 -20.62 -4.21 -10.46
N PRO A 225 -19.97 -5.23 -11.08
CA PRO A 225 -18.74 -5.05 -11.87
C PRO A 225 -18.81 -4.03 -13.01
N ALA A 226 -19.99 -3.81 -13.57
CA ALA A 226 -20.21 -2.79 -14.60
C ALA A 226 -20.15 -1.35 -14.06
N ARG A 227 -20.63 -1.11 -12.82
CA ARG A 227 -20.48 0.19 -12.14
C ARG A 227 -19.04 0.40 -11.68
N MET A 228 -18.38 -0.67 -11.25
CA MET A 228 -16.97 -0.63 -10.81
C MET A 228 -16.02 -0.09 -11.88
N ARG A 229 -16.32 -0.30 -13.17
CA ARG A 229 -15.53 0.24 -14.31
C ARG A 229 -15.66 1.75 -14.53
N LEU A 230 -16.68 2.37 -13.95
CA LEU A 230 -16.94 3.81 -14.04
C LEU A 230 -16.44 4.58 -12.82
N VAL A 231 -15.82 3.88 -11.87
CA VAL A 231 -15.39 4.51 -10.63
C VAL A 231 -14.32 5.57 -10.88
N GLY A 232 -14.49 6.75 -10.29
CA GLY A 232 -13.61 7.91 -10.49
C GLY A 232 -13.74 8.59 -11.85
N LYS A 233 -14.74 8.22 -12.66
CA LYS A 233 -15.05 8.87 -13.94
C LYS A 233 -16.35 9.68 -13.85
N PRO A 234 -16.51 10.77 -14.63
CA PRO A 234 -17.74 11.56 -14.60
C PRO A 234 -18.98 10.76 -15.03
N GLU A 235 -18.82 9.69 -15.80
CA GLU A 235 -19.91 8.79 -16.19
C GLU A 235 -20.47 7.96 -15.02
N GLY A 236 -19.71 7.82 -13.92
CA GLY A 236 -20.18 7.10 -12.72
C GLY A 236 -21.41 7.74 -12.09
N ALA A 237 -21.41 9.07 -11.95
CA ALA A 237 -22.56 9.82 -11.43
C ALA A 237 -23.79 9.71 -12.35
N VAL A 238 -23.57 9.69 -13.67
CA VAL A 238 -24.64 9.50 -14.66
C VAL A 238 -25.23 8.10 -14.53
N PHE A 239 -24.40 7.07 -14.39
CA PHE A 239 -24.86 5.71 -14.17
C PHE A 239 -25.75 5.59 -12.93
N ASP A 240 -25.35 6.21 -11.81
CA ASP A 240 -26.10 6.11 -10.56
C ASP A 240 -27.48 6.75 -10.69
N ARG A 241 -27.57 7.94 -11.30
CA ARG A 241 -28.86 8.59 -11.59
C ARG A 241 -29.73 7.76 -12.52
N LEU A 242 -29.15 7.13 -13.55
CA LEU A 242 -29.90 6.23 -14.43
C LEU A 242 -30.42 5.00 -13.68
N ALA A 243 -29.62 4.42 -12.78
CA ALA A 243 -30.02 3.28 -11.97
C ALA A 243 -31.16 3.64 -10.99
N GLU A 244 -31.08 4.83 -10.37
CA GLU A 244 -32.11 5.37 -9.48
C GLU A 244 -33.44 5.62 -10.21
N VAL A 245 -33.40 6.33 -11.35
CA VAL A 245 -34.57 6.60 -12.19
C VAL A 245 -35.21 5.30 -12.68
N GLN A 246 -34.40 4.33 -13.09
CA GLN A 246 -34.91 3.02 -13.49
C GLN A 246 -35.63 2.33 -12.33
N LEU A 247 -35.08 2.38 -11.11
CA LEU A 247 -35.68 1.75 -9.94
C LEU A 247 -37.04 2.39 -9.64
N ALA A 248 -37.12 3.71 -9.66
CA ALA A 248 -38.36 4.47 -9.47
C ALA A 248 -39.42 4.10 -10.52
N LEU A 249 -39.02 3.97 -11.79
CA LEU A 249 -39.92 3.64 -12.90
C LEU A 249 -40.05 2.13 -13.16
N SER A 250 -39.47 1.28 -12.32
CA SER A 250 -39.40 -0.17 -12.58
C SER A 250 -40.79 -0.78 -12.73
N ARG A 251 -41.80 -0.24 -12.04
CA ARG A 251 -43.22 -0.62 -12.16
C ARG A 251 -44.11 0.48 -12.76
N GLY A 252 -43.55 1.49 -13.43
CA GLY A 252 -44.30 2.62 -13.99
C GLY A 252 -44.50 3.73 -12.97
N GLU A 253 -45.01 4.89 -13.41
CA GLU A 253 -45.16 6.08 -12.56
C GLU A 253 -46.12 5.86 -11.38
N ASP A 254 -47.14 5.03 -11.57
CA ASP A 254 -48.14 4.67 -10.56
C ASP A 254 -47.76 3.42 -9.74
N GLY A 255 -46.64 2.75 -10.07
CA GLY A 255 -46.15 1.56 -9.40
C GLY A 255 -46.93 0.27 -9.67
N THR A 256 -47.95 0.27 -10.53
CA THR A 256 -48.82 -0.90 -10.78
C THR A 256 -48.42 -1.73 -12.00
N GLY A 257 -47.58 -1.17 -12.87
CA GLY A 257 -47.13 -1.77 -14.10
C GLY A 257 -46.19 -2.97 -13.92
N LYS A 258 -46.00 -3.70 -15.03
CA LYS A 258 -45.05 -4.81 -15.10
C LYS A 258 -43.64 -4.33 -14.77
N TYR A 259 -42.94 -5.12 -13.95
CA TYR A 259 -41.55 -4.88 -13.58
C TYR A 259 -40.65 -4.93 -14.81
N LEU A 260 -39.90 -3.86 -15.05
CA LEU A 260 -38.90 -3.73 -16.10
C LEU A 260 -37.60 -3.22 -15.49
N SER A 261 -36.47 -3.69 -16.02
CA SER A 261 -35.15 -3.20 -15.67
C SER A 261 -34.19 -3.33 -16.85
N CYS A 262 -33.20 -2.44 -16.91
CA CYS A 262 -32.04 -2.56 -17.76
C CYS A 262 -30.91 -3.24 -16.97
N SER A 263 -30.08 -4.01 -17.68
CA SER A 263 -28.90 -4.60 -17.05
C SER A 263 -27.89 -3.49 -16.73
N HIS A 264 -27.04 -3.72 -15.73
CA HIS A 264 -25.95 -2.78 -15.43
C HIS A 264 -24.97 -2.61 -16.61
N SER A 265 -24.86 -3.57 -17.53
CA SER A 265 -24.08 -3.38 -18.77
C SER A 265 -24.73 -2.36 -19.72
N THR A 266 -26.06 -2.38 -19.84
CA THR A 266 -26.82 -1.40 -20.63
C THR A 266 -26.71 -0.01 -20.00
N LEU A 267 -26.91 0.12 -18.69
CA LEU A 267 -26.76 1.40 -17.98
C LEU A 267 -25.35 1.98 -18.13
N ARG A 268 -24.31 1.14 -18.09
CA ARG A 268 -22.93 1.56 -18.37
C ARG A 268 -22.79 2.11 -19.78
N GLN A 269 -23.29 1.39 -20.79
CA GLN A 269 -23.22 1.85 -22.19
C GLN A 269 -23.96 3.17 -22.40
N ILE A 270 -25.09 3.39 -21.73
CA ILE A 270 -25.83 4.66 -21.78
C ILE A 270 -24.98 5.79 -21.15
N ALA A 271 -24.42 5.56 -19.97
CA ALA A 271 -23.58 6.54 -19.27
C ALA A 271 -22.31 6.90 -20.06
N GLU A 272 -21.69 5.92 -20.73
CA GLU A 272 -20.48 6.10 -21.56
C GLU A 272 -20.78 6.79 -22.90
N ARG A 273 -21.88 6.43 -23.58
CA ARG A 273 -22.19 6.93 -24.93
C ARG A 273 -22.99 8.23 -24.95
N ARG A 274 -23.70 8.55 -23.86
CA ARG A 274 -24.55 9.75 -23.70
C ARG A 274 -25.45 10.05 -24.91
N PRO A 275 -26.38 9.14 -25.26
CA PRO A 275 -27.34 9.37 -26.35
C PRO A 275 -28.20 10.61 -26.09
N SER A 276 -28.52 11.33 -27.15
CA SER A 276 -29.27 12.59 -27.11
C SER A 276 -30.70 12.46 -27.63
N THR A 277 -31.03 11.34 -28.28
CA THR A 277 -32.35 11.05 -28.84
C THR A 277 -32.87 9.66 -28.46
N LEU A 278 -34.18 9.45 -28.52
CA LEU A 278 -34.80 8.14 -28.25
C LEU A 278 -34.31 7.06 -29.24
N ALA A 279 -34.05 7.44 -30.49
CA ALA A 279 -33.51 6.53 -31.50
C ALA A 279 -32.09 6.06 -31.17
N GLU A 280 -31.23 6.96 -30.71
CA GLU A 280 -29.87 6.59 -30.25
C GLU A 280 -29.91 5.71 -29.00
N LEU A 281 -30.85 5.97 -28.09
CA LEU A 281 -31.06 5.17 -26.90
C LEU A 281 -31.53 3.75 -27.25
N GLN A 282 -32.44 3.62 -28.23
CA GLN A 282 -32.94 2.32 -28.73
C GLN A 282 -31.85 1.50 -29.44
N ALA A 283 -30.86 2.17 -30.04
CA ALA A 283 -29.71 1.52 -30.66
C ALA A 283 -28.72 0.92 -29.62
N ILE A 284 -28.91 1.16 -28.32
CA ILE A 284 -28.10 0.56 -27.26
C ILE A 284 -28.60 -0.85 -26.94
N GLN A 285 -27.68 -1.80 -26.88
CA GLN A 285 -28.01 -3.20 -26.61
C GLN A 285 -28.71 -3.34 -25.25
N GLY A 286 -29.93 -3.88 -25.27
CA GLY A 286 -30.77 -4.08 -24.10
C GLY A 286 -31.86 -3.02 -23.88
N MET A 287 -31.94 -2.00 -24.74
CA MET A 287 -33.00 -0.98 -24.79
C MET A 287 -34.03 -1.29 -25.89
N GLY A 288 -34.93 -2.26 -25.64
CA GLY A 288 -36.06 -2.54 -26.55
C GLY A 288 -37.23 -1.56 -26.36
N GLU A 289 -38.23 -1.63 -27.24
CA GLU A 289 -39.38 -0.69 -27.29
C GLU A 289 -40.04 -0.46 -25.92
N MET A 290 -40.42 -1.53 -25.20
CA MET A 290 -41.05 -1.40 -23.87
C MET A 290 -40.18 -0.64 -22.84
N LYS A 291 -38.85 -0.69 -22.98
CA LYS A 291 -37.91 0.02 -22.08
C LYS A 291 -37.70 1.45 -22.53
N ILE A 292 -37.77 1.73 -23.82
CA ILE A 292 -37.76 3.08 -24.36
C ILE A 292 -39.02 3.82 -23.93
N ASP A 293 -40.18 3.18 -24.05
CA ASP A 293 -41.44 3.77 -23.57
C ASP A 293 -41.40 4.03 -22.06
N ARG A 294 -40.83 3.10 -21.27
CA ARG A 294 -40.78 3.23 -19.81
C ARG A 294 -39.73 4.22 -19.31
N PHE A 295 -38.51 4.13 -19.81
CA PHE A 295 -37.35 4.83 -19.24
C PHE A 295 -36.80 5.92 -20.16
N GLY A 296 -37.19 5.94 -21.44
CA GLY A 296 -36.50 6.71 -22.47
C GLY A 296 -36.49 8.21 -22.20
N ALA A 297 -37.66 8.80 -21.94
CA ALA A 297 -37.77 10.22 -21.62
C ALA A 297 -36.97 10.59 -20.36
N ALA A 298 -37.11 9.80 -19.29
CA ALA A 298 -36.43 10.05 -18.02
C ALA A 298 -34.90 9.85 -18.12
N PHE A 299 -34.42 8.89 -18.90
CA PHE A 299 -33.00 8.68 -19.14
C PHE A 299 -32.40 9.82 -19.97
N LEU A 300 -33.12 10.35 -20.96
CA LEU A 300 -32.67 11.52 -21.72
C LEU A 300 -32.57 12.77 -20.82
N ALA A 301 -33.52 12.97 -19.90
CA ALA A 301 -33.45 14.06 -18.91
C ALA A 301 -32.19 13.96 -18.04
N VAL A 302 -31.90 12.78 -17.48
CA VAL A 302 -30.68 12.53 -16.68
C VAL A 302 -29.38 12.81 -17.44
N LEU A 303 -29.38 12.55 -18.76
CA LEU A 303 -28.24 12.78 -19.65
C LEU A 303 -28.07 14.25 -20.04
N GLN A 304 -29.17 15.00 -20.13
CA GLN A 304 -29.20 16.44 -20.41
C GLN A 304 -28.90 17.28 -19.16
N GLY A 305 -29.01 16.69 -17.97
CA GLY A 305 -28.61 17.30 -16.70
C GLY A 305 -29.74 17.94 -15.90
N ASP A 306 -30.99 17.64 -16.25
CA ASP A 306 -32.19 17.99 -15.48
C ASP A 306 -32.43 17.01 -14.30
#